data_AF-A0A6V8LEF8-F1
#
_entry.id   AF-A0A6V8LEF8-F1
#
_cell.length_a   1.000
_cell.length_b   1.000
_cell.length_c   1.000
_cell.angle_alpha   90.00
_cell.angle_beta   90.00
_cell.angle_gamma   90.00
#
_symmetry.space_group_name_H-M   'P 1'
#
loop_
_entity.id
_entity.type
_entity.pdbx_description
1 polymer ?
#
loop_
_entity_poly.entity_id
_entity_poly.type
_entity_poly.pdbx_seq_one_letter_code
_entity_poly.pdbx_strand_id
1 'polypeptide(L)'
;MTPTSPAAPAPVSPAVPVSPAASLDAPVSAPPVSAPPFTEPPEADTQPLGERQATGEPADEPVAAASPDTVLPAPAGPAAGAATALGAPTMLAPIVRRDAAEPPETADPAEPAAPDPEQVLSSYQWRFHHETLRELVEDPDELREIRDRLTEKLETASDNRARARLLSLRAVVSRILGDLGKALSDAKLAVTHAEATGELRRIAIAQARLAHVLQWRGDFAEADRLFEEANSSELPDRLRATMHEHAGRSCYDQGRYMEACNHFERALELRKVEDPDLIARTELALDAVFNKVAQNGMGPYPRTKDEILQIHRPPAPAFSDRVQRWGYAGAEGTFVVPPDYADVQPFRDRVAWVRRPEAQTWELIDEAGQQLITASAGYFGVGSFSDGLAWVSRDGTGNWIAIDKSGRIVIPNGFDDVRPFRRGIAAVRKGGWGAVDKTGRVVLPTRFSGFATALTDGRYVDGFTDEGLAIVDGGGRKGVVDRTGRMIVPPVHPAVVIHPVAFLVGNGTGQWGALDRRGEPLIDPVHPSRGDVMDEIDRLLADTKPVL
;
A
#
# COMPACT_ATOMS: atom_id res chain seq x y z
N MET A 1 -6.38 69.34 35.05
CA MET A 1 -7.80 69.74 34.98
C MET A 1 -8.45 68.96 33.85
N THR A 2 -9.74 68.62 33.96
CA THR A 2 -10.50 67.86 32.95
C THR A 2 -10.90 68.72 31.75
N PRO A 3 -11.03 68.11 30.55
CA PRO A 3 -12.34 67.94 29.90
C PRO A 3 -12.56 66.49 29.41
N THR A 4 -13.74 65.85 29.56
CA THR A 4 -15.05 66.02 28.87
C THR A 4 -15.21 65.10 27.64
N SER A 5 -16.26 64.29 27.62
CA SER A 5 -16.57 63.29 26.58
C SER A 5 -17.36 63.84 25.38
N PRO A 6 -17.23 63.24 24.18
CA PRO A 6 -18.24 63.29 23.12
C PRO A 6 -19.24 62.11 23.19
N ALA A 7 -20.35 62.19 22.45
CA ALA A 7 -21.48 61.26 22.52
C ALA A 7 -21.53 60.22 21.38
N ALA A 8 -22.40 59.21 21.52
CA ALA A 8 -22.63 58.14 20.54
C ALA A 8 -23.83 58.42 19.60
N PRO A 9 -23.80 57.96 18.33
CA PRO A 9 -24.93 58.05 17.39
C PRO A 9 -25.92 56.86 17.50
N ALA A 10 -27.08 57.01 16.85
CA ALA A 10 -28.25 56.12 16.93
C ALA A 10 -28.26 54.99 15.85
N PRO A 11 -29.06 53.91 16.03
CA PRO A 11 -29.09 52.76 15.12
C PRO A 11 -29.99 52.96 13.87
N VAL A 12 -29.81 52.09 12.86
CA VAL A 12 -30.59 52.05 11.61
C VAL A 12 -31.12 50.63 11.36
N SER A 13 -32.37 50.51 10.90
CA SER A 13 -33.10 49.24 10.70
C SER A 13 -32.79 48.54 9.36
N PRO A 14 -33.00 47.20 9.25
CA PRO A 14 -32.66 46.42 8.05
C PRO A 14 -33.69 46.54 6.91
N ALA A 15 -33.26 46.17 5.70
CA ALA A 15 -34.07 46.13 4.48
C ALA A 15 -34.61 44.72 4.16
N VAL A 16 -35.69 44.66 3.38
CA VAL A 16 -36.45 43.45 3.02
C VAL A 16 -35.96 42.86 1.67
N PRO A 17 -35.90 41.52 1.49
CA PRO A 17 -35.46 40.90 0.24
C PRO A 17 -36.47 41.01 -0.91
N VAL A 18 -35.99 40.83 -2.14
CA VAL A 18 -36.74 41.00 -3.40
C VAL A 18 -37.08 39.65 -4.03
N SER A 19 -38.29 39.52 -4.58
CA SER A 19 -38.74 38.38 -5.41
C SER A 19 -38.98 38.80 -6.86
N PRO A 20 -38.63 37.98 -7.86
CA PRO A 20 -39.24 37.99 -9.19
C PRO A 20 -40.27 36.85 -9.36
N ALA A 21 -41.09 36.94 -10.41
CA ALA A 21 -42.29 36.11 -10.60
C ALA A 21 -42.07 34.86 -11.49
N ALA A 22 -43.09 33.99 -11.54
CA ALA A 22 -43.12 32.75 -12.30
C ALA A 22 -43.69 32.92 -13.72
N SER A 23 -43.41 31.93 -14.58
CA SER A 23 -44.17 31.61 -15.80
C SER A 23 -44.48 30.11 -15.82
N LEU A 24 -45.60 29.73 -16.43
CA LEU A 24 -46.14 28.38 -16.47
C LEU A 24 -45.85 27.69 -17.80
N ASP A 25 -45.64 26.37 -17.79
CA ASP A 25 -46.03 25.50 -18.90
C ASP A 25 -46.46 24.11 -18.38
N ALA A 26 -47.25 23.37 -19.16
CA ALA A 26 -48.09 22.28 -18.62
C ALA A 26 -47.48 20.86 -18.71
N PRO A 27 -47.82 19.94 -17.77
CA PRO A 27 -47.34 18.55 -17.80
C PRO A 27 -48.21 17.63 -18.69
N VAL A 28 -47.59 16.58 -19.23
CA VAL A 28 -48.23 15.54 -20.05
C VAL A 28 -48.33 14.22 -19.26
N SER A 29 -49.54 13.66 -19.14
CA SER A 29 -49.80 12.29 -18.64
C SER A 29 -49.56 11.26 -19.77
N ALA A 30 -49.32 9.96 -19.56
CA ALA A 30 -49.37 9.05 -18.42
C ALA A 30 -48.37 7.87 -18.70
N PRO A 31 -48.42 6.64 -18.11
CA PRO A 31 -49.16 6.12 -16.95
C PRO A 31 -48.25 5.40 -15.91
N PRO A 32 -48.77 4.97 -14.74
CA PRO A 32 -48.02 4.13 -13.80
C PRO A 32 -47.94 2.65 -14.23
N VAL A 33 -46.83 1.98 -13.93
CA VAL A 33 -46.67 0.53 -14.07
C VAL A 33 -46.86 -0.13 -12.70
N SER A 34 -47.76 -1.12 -12.62
CA SER A 34 -48.08 -1.82 -11.37
C SER A 34 -46.99 -2.81 -10.95
N ALA A 35 -46.68 -2.84 -9.65
CA ALA A 35 -45.91 -3.93 -9.04
C ALA A 35 -46.82 -5.12 -8.69
N PRO A 36 -46.37 -6.38 -8.85
CA PRO A 36 -47.09 -7.55 -8.37
C PRO A 36 -46.99 -7.69 -6.83
N PRO A 37 -47.96 -8.36 -6.18
CA PRO A 37 -48.01 -8.49 -4.72
C PRO A 37 -47.06 -9.56 -4.17
N PHE A 38 -46.94 -9.58 -2.83
CA PHE A 38 -46.30 -10.63 -2.03
C PHE A 38 -46.85 -12.03 -2.35
N THR A 39 -46.01 -13.04 -2.14
CA THR A 39 -46.40 -14.45 -1.99
C THR A 39 -45.69 -15.03 -0.78
N GLU A 40 -46.44 -15.50 0.20
CA GLU A 40 -45.89 -16.17 1.39
C GLU A 40 -45.51 -17.63 1.07
N PRO A 41 -44.39 -18.16 1.61
CA PRO A 41 -44.15 -19.61 1.63
C PRO A 41 -45.05 -20.27 2.69
N PRO A 42 -45.61 -21.46 2.44
CA PRO A 42 -46.52 -22.11 3.38
C PRO A 42 -45.79 -22.72 4.58
N GLU A 43 -46.40 -22.62 5.76
CA GLU A 43 -46.09 -23.50 6.88
C GLU A 43 -46.57 -24.93 6.59
N ALA A 44 -45.79 -25.94 6.98
CA ALA A 44 -46.22 -27.33 7.02
C ALA A 44 -45.51 -28.11 8.13
N ASP A 45 -46.31 -28.75 8.97
CA ASP A 45 -46.04 -29.93 9.80
C ASP A 45 -44.74 -29.97 10.65
N THR A 46 -44.88 -29.51 11.89
CA THR A 46 -44.19 -30.18 13.02
C THR A 46 -45.02 -31.37 13.48
N GLN A 47 -44.38 -32.50 13.82
CA GLN A 47 -44.69 -33.43 14.92
C GLN A 47 -43.61 -34.55 14.95
N PRO A 48 -43.33 -35.22 16.09
CA PRO A 48 -41.99 -35.79 16.34
C PRO A 48 -41.91 -37.32 16.49
N LEU A 49 -40.76 -37.87 16.10
CA LEU A 49 -40.20 -39.16 16.51
C LEU A 49 -38.67 -39.01 16.56
N GLY A 50 -37.93 -39.48 17.56
CA GLY A 50 -38.32 -40.08 18.84
C GLY A 50 -37.05 -40.54 19.57
N GLU A 51 -36.92 -40.28 20.87
CA GLU A 51 -35.68 -40.58 21.61
C GLU A 51 -35.39 -42.08 21.67
N ARG A 52 -34.09 -42.45 21.55
CA ARG A 52 -33.53 -43.53 22.35
C ARG A 52 -32.04 -43.39 22.60
N GLN A 53 -31.70 -43.58 23.87
CA GLN A 53 -30.35 -43.73 24.43
C GLN A 53 -29.81 -45.13 24.04
N ALA A 54 -28.57 -45.57 24.32
CA ALA A 54 -27.58 -45.07 25.28
C ALA A 54 -26.15 -45.60 24.98
N THR A 55 -25.15 -45.06 25.70
CA THR A 55 -23.91 -45.70 26.20
C THR A 55 -22.98 -46.52 25.26
N GLY A 56 -21.67 -46.23 25.31
CA GLY A 56 -20.63 -47.12 24.74
C GLY A 56 -19.23 -46.51 24.66
N GLU A 57 -18.63 -46.14 25.79
CA GLU A 57 -17.24 -45.63 25.89
C GLU A 57 -16.25 -46.77 26.27
N PRO A 58 -14.92 -46.55 26.39
CA PRO A 58 -13.95 -46.97 25.36
C PRO A 58 -12.97 -48.09 25.81
N ALA A 59 -12.12 -48.58 24.90
CA ALA A 59 -10.88 -49.30 25.25
C ALA A 59 -9.81 -49.31 24.13
N ASP A 60 -8.59 -48.89 24.50
CA ASP A 60 -7.23 -49.34 24.14
C ASP A 60 -6.80 -49.77 22.70
N GLU A 61 -5.76 -49.05 22.27
CA GLU A 61 -4.54 -49.42 21.51
C GLU A 61 -3.83 -50.75 21.92
N PRO A 62 -2.65 -51.17 21.36
CA PRO A 62 -1.90 -50.73 20.15
C PRO A 62 -1.31 -51.91 19.29
N VAL A 63 -0.34 -51.60 18.40
CA VAL A 63 0.86 -52.40 17.98
C VAL A 63 0.86 -53.15 16.61
N ALA A 64 1.83 -52.77 15.76
CA ALA A 64 2.56 -53.53 14.71
C ALA A 64 1.80 -54.05 13.45
N ALA A 65 2.47 -54.41 12.34
CA ALA A 65 3.71 -53.93 11.69
C ALA A 65 3.88 -54.57 10.28
N ALA A 66 4.72 -53.95 9.44
CA ALA A 66 5.45 -54.52 8.28
C ALA A 66 4.68 -55.14 7.07
N SER A 67 5.07 -54.69 5.86
CA SER A 67 4.86 -55.38 4.57
C SER A 67 5.83 -56.57 4.41
N PRO A 68 5.66 -57.48 3.42
CA PRO A 68 6.28 -57.23 2.10
C PRO A 68 5.62 -57.86 0.84
N ASP A 69 6.03 -57.32 -0.32
CA ASP A 69 6.25 -57.89 -1.67
C ASP A 69 5.46 -59.07 -2.29
N THR A 70 5.04 -58.87 -3.56
CA THR A 70 4.93 -59.88 -4.65
C THR A 70 4.95 -59.13 -5.99
N VAL A 71 6.10 -58.95 -6.66
CA VAL A 71 6.72 -59.80 -7.72
C VAL A 71 6.13 -59.65 -9.14
N LEU A 72 6.99 -59.31 -10.11
CA LEU A 72 6.76 -59.28 -11.57
C LEU A 72 7.03 -60.66 -12.23
N PRO A 73 6.65 -60.87 -13.51
CA PRO A 73 7.70 -60.89 -14.55
C PRO A 73 7.27 -60.41 -15.97
N ALA A 74 8.23 -60.26 -16.88
CA ALA A 74 8.02 -59.96 -18.31
C ALA A 74 8.98 -60.75 -19.24
N PRO A 75 8.55 -61.08 -20.47
CA PRO A 75 9.40 -61.15 -21.68
C PRO A 75 8.67 -60.64 -22.97
N ALA A 76 9.27 -60.38 -24.14
CA ALA A 76 10.64 -60.07 -24.58
C ALA A 76 10.60 -59.50 -26.04
N GLY A 77 11.74 -59.18 -26.66
CA GLY A 77 11.87 -58.79 -28.10
C GLY A 77 12.18 -59.97 -29.05
N PRO A 78 12.83 -59.78 -30.23
CA PRO A 78 13.47 -58.55 -30.76
C PRO A 78 13.43 -58.32 -32.32
N ALA A 79 14.14 -57.25 -32.76
CA ALA A 79 14.96 -57.13 -34.00
C ALA A 79 14.38 -56.81 -35.42
N ALA A 80 14.77 -55.62 -35.92
CA ALA A 80 15.45 -55.28 -37.20
C ALA A 80 14.94 -55.72 -38.60
N GLY A 81 15.03 -54.79 -39.58
CA GLY A 81 14.96 -55.03 -41.04
C GLY A 81 14.81 -53.74 -41.88
N ALA A 82 15.35 -53.68 -43.11
CA ALA A 82 15.28 -52.48 -43.97
C ALA A 82 15.25 -52.79 -45.49
N ALA A 83 14.42 -52.06 -46.26
CA ALA A 83 14.42 -51.94 -47.73
C ALA A 83 13.43 -50.81 -48.18
N THR A 84 13.16 -50.60 -49.47
CA THR A 84 13.94 -49.79 -50.44
C THR A 84 13.18 -49.66 -51.77
N ALA A 85 13.25 -48.50 -52.46
CA ALA A 85 12.73 -48.24 -53.83
C ALA A 85 11.17 -48.20 -53.97
N LEU A 86 10.53 -47.65 -55.03
CA LEU A 86 10.98 -46.92 -56.24
C LEU A 86 9.80 -46.10 -56.83
N GLY A 87 10.05 -45.01 -57.59
CA GLY A 87 9.03 -44.42 -58.50
C GLY A 87 9.19 -42.94 -58.89
N ALA A 88 9.62 -42.66 -60.13
CA ALA A 88 9.62 -41.34 -60.80
C ALA A 88 9.38 -41.51 -62.32
N PRO A 89 8.85 -40.50 -63.04
CA PRO A 89 9.69 -39.55 -63.82
C PRO A 89 9.19 -38.08 -63.72
N THR A 90 9.96 -37.00 -63.90
CA THR A 90 11.07 -36.60 -64.82
C THR A 90 10.62 -35.95 -66.14
N MET A 91 10.70 -34.60 -66.21
CA MET A 91 11.07 -33.77 -67.38
C MET A 91 11.70 -32.48 -66.81
N LEU A 92 13.03 -32.31 -66.87
CA LEU A 92 13.80 -31.55 -67.89
C LEU A 92 13.70 -30.02 -67.80
N ALA A 93 14.86 -29.36 -67.80
CA ALA A 93 15.06 -27.91 -67.75
C ALA A 93 16.04 -27.44 -68.84
N PRO A 94 16.01 -26.16 -69.26
CA PRO A 94 17.04 -25.56 -70.09
C PRO A 94 18.23 -25.07 -69.24
N ILE A 95 19.45 -25.18 -69.79
CA ILE A 95 20.69 -24.68 -69.15
C ILE A 95 21.03 -23.31 -69.75
N VAL A 96 21.33 -22.33 -68.89
CA VAL A 96 22.09 -21.12 -69.24
C VAL A 96 23.36 -21.09 -68.40
N ARG A 97 24.45 -20.55 -68.96
CA ARG A 97 25.79 -20.61 -68.36
C ARG A 97 25.94 -19.68 -67.15
N ARG A 98 26.87 -20.03 -66.27
CA ARG A 98 27.48 -19.09 -65.33
C ARG A 98 28.35 -18.08 -66.09
N ASP A 99 28.21 -16.82 -65.74
CA ASP A 99 29.35 -15.90 -65.65
C ASP A 99 29.66 -15.67 -64.16
N ALA A 100 30.85 -15.15 -63.85
CA ALA A 100 31.35 -15.07 -62.48
C ALA A 100 30.93 -13.79 -61.74
N ALA A 101 30.55 -13.94 -60.48
CA ALA A 101 30.41 -12.87 -59.49
C ALA A 101 31.03 -13.31 -58.16
N GLU A 102 31.33 -12.32 -57.31
CA GLU A 102 32.25 -12.31 -56.16
C GLU A 102 32.06 -13.41 -55.08
N PRO A 103 33.09 -13.65 -54.23
CA PRO A 103 32.93 -14.49 -53.04
C PRO A 103 31.88 -13.90 -52.09
N PRO A 104 31.18 -14.73 -51.30
CA PRO A 104 30.21 -14.24 -50.34
C PRO A 104 30.89 -13.38 -49.29
N GLU A 105 30.30 -12.23 -48.99
CA GLU A 105 30.67 -11.44 -47.81
C GLU A 105 30.54 -12.32 -46.56
N THR A 106 31.56 -12.32 -45.72
CA THR A 106 31.48 -12.91 -44.39
C THR A 106 30.45 -12.12 -43.60
N ALA A 107 29.32 -12.74 -43.27
CA ALA A 107 28.34 -12.14 -42.38
C ALA A 107 29.04 -11.67 -41.09
N ASP A 108 28.93 -10.37 -40.78
CA ASP A 108 29.61 -9.78 -39.64
C ASP A 108 29.25 -10.52 -38.34
N PRO A 109 30.21 -10.66 -37.41
CA PRO A 109 29.90 -11.19 -36.08
C PRO A 109 28.87 -10.26 -35.44
N ALA A 110 27.70 -10.82 -35.12
CA ALA A 110 26.57 -10.05 -34.59
C ALA A 110 27.03 -9.14 -33.45
N GLU A 111 26.73 -7.84 -33.57
CA GLU A 111 27.19 -6.82 -32.64
C GLU A 111 26.83 -7.19 -31.19
N PRO A 112 27.73 -6.96 -30.22
CA PRO A 112 27.45 -7.28 -28.82
C PRO A 112 26.21 -6.50 -28.36
N ALA A 113 25.14 -7.23 -28.05
CA ALA A 113 23.83 -6.67 -27.76
C ALA A 113 23.93 -5.50 -26.75
N ALA A 114 23.48 -4.32 -27.16
CA ALA A 114 23.77 -3.08 -26.44
C ALA A 114 23.28 -3.15 -24.98
N PRO A 115 24.10 -2.71 -23.99
CA PRO A 115 23.85 -2.95 -22.58
C PRO A 115 22.49 -2.38 -22.14
N ASP A 116 21.77 -3.12 -21.28
CA ASP A 116 20.40 -2.81 -20.87
C ASP A 116 20.28 -1.35 -20.40
N PRO A 117 19.38 -0.51 -20.97
CA PRO A 117 19.28 0.89 -20.59
C PRO A 117 18.94 1.10 -19.11
N GLU A 118 18.32 0.12 -18.44
CA GLU A 118 18.13 0.16 -16.99
C GLU A 118 19.45 -0.01 -16.22
N GLN A 119 20.35 -0.88 -16.73
CA GLN A 119 21.66 -1.12 -16.14
C GLN A 119 22.61 0.05 -16.39
N VAL A 120 22.62 0.60 -17.61
CA VAL A 120 23.41 1.81 -17.96
C VAL A 120 23.08 2.96 -17.00
N LEU A 121 21.80 3.24 -16.78
CA LEU A 121 21.35 4.24 -15.80
C LEU A 121 21.78 3.92 -14.36
N SER A 122 21.77 2.65 -13.95
CA SER A 122 22.21 2.25 -12.60
C SER A 122 23.71 2.45 -12.35
N SER A 123 24.52 2.38 -13.41
CA SER A 123 25.95 2.68 -13.39
C SER A 123 26.30 4.17 -13.60
N TYR A 124 25.34 5.01 -13.96
CA TYR A 124 25.59 6.40 -14.36
C TYR A 124 26.13 7.26 -13.20
N GLN A 125 27.23 7.97 -13.43
CA GLN A 125 27.92 8.76 -12.41
C GLN A 125 27.34 10.17 -12.30
N TRP A 126 26.23 10.29 -11.56
CA TRP A 126 25.55 11.57 -11.34
C TRP A 126 26.43 12.61 -10.64
N ARG A 127 26.74 13.70 -11.34
CA ARG A 127 27.34 14.92 -10.78
C ARG A 127 26.24 15.93 -10.45
N PHE A 128 26.49 16.81 -9.47
CA PHE A 128 25.50 17.76 -8.97
C PHE A 128 26.05 19.18 -8.98
N HIS A 129 25.22 20.15 -9.37
CA HIS A 129 25.61 21.55 -9.35
C HIS A 129 25.60 22.10 -7.92
N HIS A 130 26.76 22.50 -7.41
CA HIS A 130 26.97 22.93 -6.01
C HIS A 130 25.96 23.95 -5.47
N GLU A 131 25.49 24.92 -6.27
CA GLU A 131 24.51 25.93 -5.82
C GLU A 131 23.03 25.56 -5.94
N THR A 132 22.69 24.50 -6.68
CA THR A 132 21.28 24.15 -6.96
C THR A 132 20.95 22.70 -6.60
N LEU A 133 21.96 21.89 -6.28
CA LEU A 133 21.87 20.48 -5.93
C LEU A 133 21.18 19.60 -7.00
N ARG A 134 21.00 20.11 -8.22
CA ARG A 134 20.41 19.41 -9.37
C ARG A 134 21.46 18.64 -10.17
N GLU A 135 21.02 17.56 -10.80
CA GLU A 135 21.83 16.73 -11.70
C GLU A 135 22.45 17.56 -12.83
N LEU A 136 23.74 17.36 -13.07
CA LEU A 136 24.46 17.87 -14.24
C LEU A 136 24.46 16.81 -15.34
N VAL A 137 24.23 17.26 -16.58
CA VAL A 137 24.27 16.42 -17.79
C VAL A 137 25.51 16.81 -18.59
N GLU A 138 26.40 15.84 -18.81
CA GLU A 138 27.61 16.05 -19.63
C GLU A 138 27.34 15.67 -21.09
N ASP A 139 26.60 14.58 -21.33
CA ASP A 139 26.10 14.19 -22.66
C ASP A 139 24.56 14.10 -22.66
N PRO A 140 23.86 15.08 -23.26
CA PRO A 140 22.40 15.04 -23.42
C PRO A 140 21.89 14.08 -24.50
N ASP A 141 22.75 13.57 -25.38
CA ASP A 141 22.39 12.66 -26.47
C ASP A 141 22.45 11.19 -26.02
N GLU A 142 23.42 10.80 -25.18
CA GLU A 142 23.41 9.52 -24.45
C GLU A 142 22.08 9.33 -23.68
N LEU A 143 21.66 10.36 -22.94
CA LEU A 143 20.37 10.33 -22.22
C LEU A 143 19.15 10.25 -23.15
N ARG A 144 19.22 10.76 -24.39
CA ARG A 144 18.14 10.59 -25.38
C ARG A 144 18.07 9.15 -25.87
N GLU A 145 19.22 8.56 -26.21
CA GLU A 145 19.29 7.14 -26.61
C GLU A 145 18.72 6.23 -25.52
N ILE A 146 19.14 6.43 -24.27
CA ILE A 146 18.64 5.67 -23.11
C ILE A 146 17.11 5.81 -22.95
N ARG A 147 16.56 7.02 -23.07
CA ARG A 147 15.10 7.28 -22.99
C ARG A 147 14.32 6.55 -24.08
N ASP A 148 14.90 6.48 -25.27
CA ASP A 148 14.24 5.92 -26.45
C ASP A 148 14.33 4.38 -26.42
N ARG A 149 15.46 3.82 -25.98
CA ARG A 149 15.61 2.37 -25.65
C ARG A 149 14.73 1.93 -24.47
N LEU A 150 14.51 2.78 -23.46
CA LEU A 150 13.50 2.54 -22.42
C LEU A 150 12.06 2.54 -22.97
N THR A 151 11.81 3.20 -24.11
CA THR A 151 10.49 3.24 -24.75
C THR A 151 10.20 1.94 -25.50
N GLU A 152 11.13 1.45 -26.29
CA GLU A 152 11.07 0.12 -26.93
C GLU A 152 10.83 -0.99 -25.89
N LYS A 153 11.58 -0.96 -24.78
CA LYS A 153 11.43 -1.91 -23.68
C LYS A 153 10.08 -1.79 -22.94
N LEU A 154 9.43 -0.63 -22.99
CA LEU A 154 8.11 -0.41 -22.40
C LEU A 154 6.98 -0.96 -23.30
N GLU A 155 7.12 -0.92 -24.62
CA GLU A 155 6.13 -1.47 -25.56
C GLU A 155 5.96 -3.00 -25.40
N THR A 156 7.06 -3.70 -25.10
CA THR A 156 7.06 -5.14 -24.81
C THR A 156 6.68 -5.50 -23.37
N ALA A 157 6.64 -4.51 -22.45
CA ALA A 157 6.33 -4.75 -21.04
C ALA A 157 4.83 -5.04 -20.83
N SER A 158 4.50 -6.25 -20.40
CA SER A 158 3.13 -6.74 -20.22
C SER A 158 2.55 -6.56 -18.81
N ASP A 159 3.39 -6.60 -17.77
CA ASP A 159 2.95 -6.55 -16.36
C ASP A 159 3.08 -5.15 -15.72
N ASN A 160 2.38 -4.95 -14.59
CA ASN A 160 2.41 -3.67 -13.87
C ASN A 160 3.78 -3.37 -13.24
N ARG A 161 4.58 -4.39 -12.91
CA ARG A 161 5.89 -4.24 -12.26
C ARG A 161 6.95 -3.69 -13.22
N ALA A 162 7.01 -4.22 -14.44
CA ALA A 162 7.88 -3.72 -15.50
C ALA A 162 7.41 -2.34 -15.98
N ARG A 163 6.11 -2.14 -16.24
CA ARG A 163 5.57 -0.82 -16.64
C ARG A 163 5.87 0.27 -15.62
N ALA A 164 5.56 0.04 -14.34
CA ALA A 164 5.88 0.99 -13.27
C ALA A 164 7.38 1.32 -13.23
N ARG A 165 8.27 0.30 -13.32
CA ARG A 165 9.72 0.49 -13.30
C ARG A 165 10.23 1.31 -14.49
N LEU A 166 9.83 0.94 -15.71
CA LEU A 166 10.31 1.55 -16.95
C LEU A 166 9.77 2.97 -17.16
N LEU A 167 8.47 3.21 -16.93
CA LEU A 167 7.88 4.55 -16.92
C LEU A 167 8.58 5.45 -15.89
N SER A 168 8.83 4.92 -14.69
CA SER A 168 9.48 5.68 -13.61
C SER A 168 10.94 6.03 -13.93
N LEU A 169 11.68 5.16 -14.62
CA LEU A 169 13.03 5.47 -15.13
C LEU A 169 12.97 6.48 -16.29
N ARG A 170 12.06 6.30 -17.26
CA ARG A 170 11.89 7.22 -18.39
C ARG A 170 11.46 8.61 -17.96
N ALA A 171 10.70 8.71 -16.87
CA ALA A 171 10.36 9.97 -16.21
C ALA A 171 11.60 10.68 -15.62
N VAL A 172 12.52 9.95 -14.97
CA VAL A 172 13.78 10.52 -14.46
C VAL A 172 14.64 11.07 -15.59
N VAL A 173 14.83 10.30 -16.67
CA VAL A 173 15.60 10.76 -17.83
C VAL A 173 14.93 11.96 -18.51
N SER A 174 13.60 11.93 -18.65
CA SER A 174 12.83 13.05 -19.21
C SER A 174 12.86 14.30 -18.33
N ARG A 175 12.88 14.16 -16.98
CA ARG A 175 13.07 15.28 -16.04
C ARG A 175 14.40 15.97 -16.30
N ILE A 176 15.46 15.19 -16.36
CA ILE A 176 16.86 15.64 -16.47
C ILE A 176 17.13 16.27 -17.85
N LEU A 177 16.49 15.77 -18.91
CA LEU A 177 16.47 16.38 -20.25
C LEU A 177 15.60 17.65 -20.37
N GLY A 178 14.91 18.08 -19.30
CA GLY A 178 14.01 19.24 -19.31
C GLY A 178 12.61 18.98 -19.92
N ASP A 179 12.33 17.75 -20.33
CA ASP A 179 11.07 17.26 -20.92
C ASP A 179 9.95 17.10 -19.85
N LEU A 180 9.78 18.09 -18.96
CA LEU A 180 8.97 18.02 -17.73
C LEU A 180 7.50 17.64 -17.94
N GLY A 181 6.93 17.93 -19.12
CA GLY A 181 5.59 17.50 -19.50
C GLY A 181 5.48 15.99 -19.71
N LYS A 182 6.44 15.39 -20.43
CA LYS A 182 6.53 13.93 -20.62
C LYS A 182 6.84 13.23 -19.30
N ALA A 183 7.79 13.78 -18.55
CA ALA A 183 8.20 13.27 -17.24
C ALA A 183 7.02 13.17 -16.26
N LEU A 184 6.13 14.18 -16.23
CA LEU A 184 4.95 14.15 -15.36
C LEU A 184 3.93 13.08 -15.78
N SER A 185 3.73 12.91 -17.09
CA SER A 185 2.81 11.88 -17.63
C SER A 185 3.28 10.48 -17.28
N ASP A 186 4.56 10.19 -17.55
CA ASP A 186 5.18 8.90 -17.23
C ASP A 186 5.21 8.63 -15.71
N ALA A 187 5.57 9.63 -14.89
CA ALA A 187 5.62 9.48 -13.44
C ALA A 187 4.25 9.18 -12.82
N LYS A 188 3.17 9.84 -13.30
CA LYS A 188 1.80 9.55 -12.83
C LYS A 188 1.36 8.13 -13.20
N LEU A 189 1.58 7.71 -14.45
CA LEU A 189 1.29 6.33 -14.88
C LEU A 189 2.12 5.30 -14.09
N ALA A 190 3.38 5.62 -13.78
CA ALA A 190 4.23 4.77 -12.96
C ALA A 190 3.70 4.57 -11.54
N VAL A 191 3.17 5.62 -10.90
CA VAL A 191 2.50 5.52 -9.59
C VAL A 191 1.27 4.62 -9.67
N THR A 192 0.37 4.82 -10.64
CA THR A 192 -0.83 3.98 -10.81
C THR A 192 -0.49 2.50 -11.04
N HIS A 193 0.53 2.21 -11.87
CA HIS A 193 1.01 0.83 -12.03
C HIS A 193 1.69 0.29 -10.76
N ALA A 194 2.37 1.11 -9.95
CA ALA A 194 2.95 0.70 -8.68
C ALA A 194 1.88 0.37 -7.62
N GLU A 195 0.86 1.21 -7.48
CA GLU A 195 -0.31 0.99 -6.59
C GLU A 195 -1.06 -0.30 -6.93
N ALA A 196 -1.17 -0.61 -8.22
CA ALA A 196 -1.72 -1.86 -8.71
C ALA A 196 -0.88 -3.09 -8.30
N THR A 197 0.42 -2.94 -8.04
CA THR A 197 1.27 -4.04 -7.49
C THR A 197 1.22 -4.18 -5.97
N GLY A 198 0.80 -3.15 -5.22
CA GLY A 198 0.71 -3.19 -3.75
C GLY A 198 2.05 -3.17 -2.98
N GLU A 199 3.19 -3.46 -3.62
CA GLU A 199 4.52 -3.42 -2.99
C GLU A 199 4.91 -1.99 -2.55
N LEU A 200 4.99 -1.73 -1.24
CA LEU A 200 5.26 -0.40 -0.68
C LEU A 200 6.54 0.23 -1.23
N ARG A 201 7.62 -0.56 -1.32
CA ARG A 201 8.91 -0.12 -1.89
C ARG A 201 8.75 0.47 -3.28
N ARG A 202 7.86 -0.09 -4.13
CA ARG A 202 7.66 0.42 -5.50
C ARG A 202 6.80 1.67 -5.53
N ILE A 203 5.76 1.70 -4.70
CA ILE A 203 4.85 2.86 -4.58
C ILE A 203 5.65 4.08 -4.13
N ALA A 204 6.44 3.96 -3.06
CA ALA A 204 7.31 5.02 -2.55
C ALA A 204 8.34 5.51 -3.59
N ILE A 205 9.01 4.59 -4.32
CA ILE A 205 9.96 4.94 -5.38
C ILE A 205 9.28 5.71 -6.52
N ALA A 206 8.06 5.32 -6.91
CA ALA A 206 7.30 6.01 -7.94
C ALA A 206 6.81 7.40 -7.47
N GLN A 207 6.29 7.51 -6.24
CA GLN A 207 5.87 8.77 -5.62
C GLN A 207 7.04 9.75 -5.50
N ALA A 208 8.21 9.30 -5.03
CA ALA A 208 9.39 10.17 -4.87
C ALA A 208 9.93 10.70 -6.20
N ARG A 209 9.96 9.88 -7.25
CA ARG A 209 10.35 10.34 -8.60
C ARG A 209 9.29 11.29 -9.20
N LEU A 210 7.99 11.07 -8.94
CA LEU A 210 6.93 12.02 -9.28
C LEU A 210 7.10 13.36 -8.55
N ALA A 211 7.42 13.33 -7.26
CA ALA A 211 7.71 14.50 -6.45
C ALA A 211 8.95 15.28 -6.99
N HIS A 212 10.01 14.58 -7.38
CA HIS A 212 11.19 15.15 -8.05
C HIS A 212 10.80 15.90 -9.36
N VAL A 213 9.86 15.37 -10.15
CA VAL A 213 9.33 16.04 -11.35
C VAL A 213 8.52 17.29 -11.00
N LEU A 214 7.68 17.21 -9.95
CA LEU A 214 6.86 18.33 -9.48
C LEU A 214 7.71 19.47 -8.88
N GLN A 215 8.74 19.14 -8.10
CA GLN A 215 9.76 20.08 -7.61
C GLN A 215 10.41 20.83 -8.78
N TRP A 216 10.84 20.12 -9.83
CA TRP A 216 11.47 20.73 -11.00
C TRP A 216 10.53 21.63 -11.82
N ARG A 217 9.21 21.39 -11.72
CA ARG A 217 8.16 22.25 -12.29
C ARG A 217 7.78 23.45 -11.40
N GLY A 218 8.20 23.47 -10.13
CA GLY A 218 7.75 24.44 -9.13
C GLY A 218 6.42 24.11 -8.44
N ASP A 219 5.86 22.91 -8.67
CA ASP A 219 4.62 22.41 -8.03
C ASP A 219 4.90 21.93 -6.58
N PHE A 220 5.64 22.73 -5.81
CA PHE A 220 6.32 22.31 -4.58
C PHE A 220 5.41 21.74 -3.49
N ALA A 221 4.19 22.28 -3.34
CA ALA A 221 3.26 21.81 -2.31
C ALA A 221 2.84 20.33 -2.53
N GLU A 222 2.76 19.89 -3.78
CA GLU A 222 2.47 18.49 -4.11
C GLU A 222 3.73 17.62 -4.04
N ALA A 223 4.89 18.16 -4.41
CA ALA A 223 6.17 17.48 -4.25
C ALA A 223 6.45 17.14 -2.77
N ASP A 224 6.33 18.13 -1.89
CA ASP A 224 6.57 17.97 -0.45
C ASP A 224 5.60 16.94 0.18
N ARG A 225 4.32 16.92 -0.24
CA ARG A 225 3.36 15.88 0.18
C ARG A 225 3.81 14.49 -0.25
N LEU A 226 4.13 14.31 -1.54
CA LEU A 226 4.50 12.99 -2.08
C LEU A 226 5.83 12.47 -1.51
N PHE A 227 6.78 13.33 -1.14
CA PHE A 227 7.97 12.90 -0.39
C PHE A 227 7.62 12.39 1.02
N GLU A 228 6.74 13.09 1.73
CA GLU A 228 6.35 12.76 3.10
C GLU A 228 5.34 11.59 3.19
N GLU A 229 4.64 11.28 2.10
CA GLU A 229 3.89 10.03 1.89
C GLU A 229 4.83 8.85 1.55
N ALA A 230 5.81 9.07 0.66
CA ALA A 230 6.76 8.02 0.25
C ALA A 230 7.67 7.56 1.40
N ASN A 231 7.97 8.44 2.36
CA ASN A 231 8.87 8.17 3.49
C ASN A 231 8.20 7.37 4.63
N SER A 232 7.72 6.16 4.32
CA SER A 232 7.18 5.23 5.32
C SER A 232 8.27 4.66 6.23
N SER A 233 7.94 4.46 7.51
CA SER A 233 8.78 3.74 8.49
C SER A 233 8.89 2.24 8.21
N GLU A 234 8.11 1.69 7.27
CA GLU A 234 8.20 0.30 6.80
C GLU A 234 9.21 0.13 5.64
N LEU A 235 9.99 1.16 5.28
CA LEU A 235 11.03 1.07 4.25
C LEU A 235 12.42 0.84 4.86
N PRO A 236 13.34 0.16 4.15
CA PRO A 236 14.74 0.05 4.57
C PRO A 236 15.43 1.41 4.70
N ASP A 237 16.31 1.57 5.68
CA ASP A 237 16.89 2.88 6.03
C ASP A 237 17.68 3.53 4.89
N ARG A 238 18.39 2.75 4.05
CA ARG A 238 19.08 3.28 2.84
C ARG A 238 18.11 3.94 1.84
N LEU A 239 16.86 3.46 1.77
CA LEU A 239 15.82 4.07 0.94
C LEU A 239 15.23 5.31 1.61
N ARG A 240 14.95 5.25 2.92
CA ARG A 240 14.44 6.38 3.71
C ARG A 240 15.41 7.56 3.75
N ALA A 241 16.71 7.29 3.87
CA ALA A 241 17.76 8.30 3.75
C ALA A 241 17.69 9.04 2.41
N THR A 242 17.42 8.31 1.33
CA THR A 242 17.32 8.89 -0.01
C THR A 242 16.02 9.67 -0.18
N MET A 243 14.90 9.24 0.42
CA MET A 243 13.67 10.05 0.52
C MET A 243 13.92 11.38 1.23
N HIS A 244 14.64 11.36 2.35
CA HIS A 244 15.06 12.58 3.05
C HIS A 244 16.00 13.45 2.20
N GLU A 245 16.94 12.86 1.46
CA GLU A 245 17.83 13.61 0.54
C GLU A 245 17.03 14.35 -0.56
N HIS A 246 15.98 13.75 -1.10
CA HIS A 246 15.10 14.41 -2.08
C HIS A 246 14.24 15.50 -1.43
N ALA A 247 13.62 15.22 -0.28
CA ALA A 247 12.84 16.20 0.47
C ALA A 247 13.70 17.41 0.87
N GLY A 248 14.95 17.19 1.26
CA GLY A 248 15.93 18.24 1.56
C GLY A 248 16.23 19.13 0.36
N ARG A 249 16.37 18.57 -0.85
CA ARG A 249 16.46 19.36 -2.11
C ARG A 249 15.21 20.18 -2.38
N SER A 250 14.01 19.63 -2.16
CA SER A 250 12.76 20.38 -2.30
C SER A 250 12.67 21.54 -1.31
N CYS A 251 13.09 21.34 -0.06
CA CYS A 251 13.19 22.40 0.94
C CYS A 251 14.20 23.49 0.53
N TYR A 252 15.36 23.08 -0.02
CA TYR A 252 16.43 23.96 -0.47
C TYR A 252 15.99 24.87 -1.63
N ASP A 253 15.38 24.30 -2.68
CA ASP A 253 14.82 25.06 -3.82
C ASP A 253 13.76 26.09 -3.38
N GLN A 254 13.07 25.82 -2.26
CA GLN A 254 12.06 26.70 -1.66
C GLN A 254 12.62 27.70 -0.63
N GLY A 255 13.93 27.69 -0.34
CA GLY A 255 14.54 28.54 0.68
C GLY A 255 14.19 28.18 2.13
N ARG A 256 13.65 26.98 2.40
CA ARG A 256 13.38 26.46 3.75
C ARG A 256 14.61 25.77 4.33
N TYR A 257 15.67 26.54 4.54
CA TYR A 257 17.01 26.00 4.81
C TYR A 257 17.11 25.18 6.11
N MET A 258 16.38 25.54 7.17
CA MET A 258 16.30 24.69 8.39
C MET A 258 15.62 23.32 8.11
N GLU A 259 14.55 23.29 7.32
CA GLU A 259 13.86 22.04 6.96
C GLU A 259 14.73 21.16 6.05
N ALA A 260 15.52 21.80 5.17
CA ALA A 260 16.54 21.13 4.36
C ALA A 260 17.66 20.52 5.22
N CYS A 261 18.18 21.27 6.20
CA CYS A 261 19.23 20.81 7.11
C CYS A 261 18.78 19.57 7.89
N ASN A 262 17.62 19.63 8.55
CA ASN A 262 17.02 18.51 9.27
C ASN A 262 16.88 17.24 8.41
N HIS A 263 16.52 17.39 7.13
CA HIS A 263 16.41 16.27 6.20
C HIS A 263 17.78 15.70 5.79
N PHE A 264 18.78 16.53 5.49
CA PHE A 264 20.12 16.06 5.13
C PHE A 264 20.83 15.40 6.33
N GLU A 265 20.72 15.97 7.53
CA GLU A 265 21.18 15.33 8.77
C GLU A 265 20.52 13.96 8.97
N ARG A 266 19.19 13.87 8.83
CA ARG A 266 18.46 12.61 8.97
C ARG A 266 18.84 11.58 7.90
N ALA A 267 19.24 12.01 6.71
CA ALA A 267 19.77 11.12 5.68
C ALA A 267 21.14 10.53 6.04
N LEU A 268 22.02 11.29 6.71
CA LEU A 268 23.30 10.79 7.23
C LEU A 268 23.09 9.81 8.39
N GLU A 269 22.22 10.13 9.35
CA GLU A 269 21.88 9.23 10.47
C GLU A 269 21.41 7.85 10.00
N LEU A 270 20.62 7.81 8.92
CA LEU A 270 20.06 6.58 8.34
C LEU A 270 21.06 5.82 7.46
N ARG A 271 22.08 6.48 6.88
CA ARG A 271 23.12 5.86 6.04
C ARG A 271 24.27 5.22 6.82
N LYS A 272 24.53 5.69 8.04
CA LYS A 272 25.73 5.31 8.84
C LYS A 272 26.99 5.48 7.97
N VAL A 273 27.99 4.59 8.11
CA VAL A 273 29.27 4.63 7.36
C VAL A 273 29.27 3.67 6.16
N GLU A 274 28.09 3.30 5.64
CA GLU A 274 27.93 2.19 4.68
C GLU A 274 28.11 2.60 3.20
N ASP A 275 28.03 3.90 2.86
CA ASP A 275 28.08 4.39 1.46
C ASP A 275 28.78 5.77 1.36
N PRO A 276 30.13 5.81 1.19
CA PRO A 276 30.91 7.05 1.19
C PRO A 276 30.53 8.06 0.09
N ASP A 277 30.18 7.59 -1.12
CA ASP A 277 29.75 8.45 -2.23
C ASP A 277 28.46 9.19 -1.86
N LEU A 278 27.50 8.47 -1.24
CA LEU A 278 26.23 9.05 -0.79
C LEU A 278 26.35 9.91 0.48
N ILE A 279 27.36 9.67 1.32
CA ILE A 279 27.69 10.57 2.45
C ILE A 279 28.21 11.90 1.91
N ALA A 280 29.24 11.88 1.05
CA ALA A 280 29.82 13.09 0.47
C ALA A 280 28.80 13.91 -0.35
N ARG A 281 27.87 13.25 -1.05
CA ARG A 281 26.74 13.89 -1.76
C ARG A 281 25.80 14.65 -0.81
N THR A 282 25.62 14.18 0.42
CA THR A 282 24.77 14.83 1.43
C THR A 282 25.53 15.89 2.23
N GLU A 283 26.82 15.70 2.49
CA GLU A 283 27.70 16.72 3.08
C GLU A 283 27.79 17.95 2.16
N LEU A 284 27.98 17.76 0.84
CA LEU A 284 27.91 18.84 -0.16
C LEU A 284 26.57 19.60 -0.14
N ALA A 285 25.47 18.92 0.18
CA ALA A 285 24.15 19.53 0.30
C ALA A 285 24.00 20.37 1.57
N LEU A 286 24.62 19.94 2.69
CA LEU A 286 24.73 20.73 3.92
C LEU A 286 25.61 21.97 3.71
N ASP A 287 26.76 21.84 3.03
CA ASP A 287 27.59 22.99 2.65
C ASP A 287 26.82 24.00 1.81
N ALA A 288 26.03 23.53 0.82
CA ALA A 288 25.18 24.40 0.02
C ALA A 288 24.09 25.09 0.87
N VAL A 289 23.52 24.41 1.88
CA VAL A 289 22.59 24.99 2.87
C VAL A 289 23.29 26.07 3.69
N PHE A 290 24.45 25.80 4.30
CA PHE A 290 25.18 26.80 5.10
C PHE A 290 25.54 28.04 4.30
N ASN A 291 25.98 27.87 3.05
CA ASN A 291 26.28 28.99 2.15
C ASN A 291 25.05 29.85 1.83
N LYS A 292 23.86 29.26 1.62
CA LYS A 292 22.62 30.04 1.42
C LYS A 292 22.10 30.65 2.72
N VAL A 293 22.24 29.99 3.88
CA VAL A 293 21.89 30.56 5.19
C VAL A 293 22.71 31.81 5.50
N ALA A 294 24.00 31.81 5.18
CA ALA A 294 24.87 32.98 5.34
C ALA A 294 24.48 34.17 4.43
N GLN A 295 23.80 33.91 3.30
CA GLN A 295 23.34 34.93 2.35
C GLN A 295 21.92 35.43 2.66
N ASN A 296 21.00 34.53 3.00
CA ASN A 296 19.56 34.74 2.98
C ASN A 296 18.90 34.58 4.38
N GLY A 297 19.64 34.14 5.39
CA GLY A 297 19.11 33.72 6.68
C GLY A 297 18.54 32.30 6.67
N MET A 298 18.02 31.86 7.82
CA MET A 298 17.63 30.46 8.09
C MET A 298 16.35 29.97 7.35
N GLY A 299 15.59 30.89 6.74
CA GLY A 299 14.25 30.61 6.22
C GLY A 299 13.17 30.53 7.31
N PRO A 300 11.94 30.09 6.98
CA PRO A 300 10.88 29.84 7.95
C PRO A 300 11.19 28.60 8.81
N TYR A 301 10.56 28.51 10.00
CA TYR A 301 10.65 27.32 10.85
C TYR A 301 10.23 26.04 10.10
N PRO A 302 10.88 24.89 10.36
CA PRO A 302 10.51 23.61 9.77
C PRO A 302 9.06 23.24 10.06
N ARG A 303 8.32 22.82 9.03
CA ARG A 303 6.94 22.34 9.15
C ARG A 303 6.89 20.93 9.71
N THR A 304 5.79 20.60 10.39
CA THR A 304 5.48 19.24 10.85
C THR A 304 4.89 18.37 9.73
N LYS A 305 4.98 17.03 9.88
CA LYS A 305 4.32 16.05 8.99
C LYS A 305 2.83 16.36 8.80
N ASP A 306 2.14 16.75 9.86
CA ASP A 306 0.72 17.09 9.84
C ASP A 306 0.43 18.33 8.97
N GLU A 307 1.27 19.36 9.03
CA GLU A 307 1.12 20.57 8.20
C GLU A 307 1.44 20.30 6.72
N ILE A 308 2.47 19.49 6.43
CA ILE A 308 2.86 19.12 5.06
C ILE A 308 1.73 18.32 4.41
N LEU A 309 1.29 17.25 5.06
CA LEU A 309 0.23 16.35 4.57
C LEU A 309 -1.19 16.95 4.72
N GLN A 310 -1.32 18.12 5.33
CA GLN A 310 -2.60 18.77 5.65
C GLN A 310 -3.54 17.84 6.45
N ILE A 311 -2.96 17.09 7.40
CA ILE A 311 -3.69 16.16 8.28
C ILE A 311 -4.61 16.99 9.18
N HIS A 312 -5.90 16.94 8.86
CA HIS A 312 -6.95 17.46 9.72
C HIS A 312 -6.91 16.74 11.07
N ARG A 313 -6.42 17.43 12.11
CA ARG A 313 -6.37 16.93 13.48
C ARG A 313 -7.73 17.20 14.16
N PRO A 314 -8.56 16.17 14.40
CA PRO A 314 -9.86 16.35 15.01
C PRO A 314 -9.73 16.72 16.50
N PRO A 315 -10.81 17.20 17.15
CA PRO A 315 -10.85 17.40 18.60
C PRO A 315 -10.42 16.13 19.36
N ALA A 316 -9.57 16.28 20.38
CA ALA A 316 -9.06 15.18 21.18
C ALA A 316 -9.98 14.90 22.39
N PRO A 317 -10.21 13.63 22.77
CA PRO A 317 -10.91 13.29 24.02
C PRO A 317 -10.30 14.01 25.23
N ALA A 318 -11.14 14.73 25.98
CA ALA A 318 -10.74 15.49 27.15
C ALA A 318 -11.70 15.23 28.31
N PHE A 319 -11.17 14.85 29.47
CA PHE A 319 -11.95 14.70 30.70
C PHE A 319 -12.07 16.04 31.42
N SER A 320 -13.20 16.29 32.06
CA SER A 320 -13.45 17.49 32.85
C SER A 320 -13.71 17.14 34.30
N ASP A 321 -12.71 17.35 35.16
CA ASP A 321 -12.78 17.03 36.60
C ASP A 321 -13.96 17.72 37.32
N ARG A 322 -14.37 18.90 36.82
CA ARG A 322 -15.49 19.69 37.38
C ARG A 322 -16.85 18.99 37.24
N VAL A 323 -17.05 18.22 36.17
CA VAL A 323 -18.33 17.52 35.89
C VAL A 323 -18.19 16.00 35.88
N GLN A 324 -16.97 15.47 36.04
CA GLN A 324 -16.64 14.04 36.01
C GLN A 324 -17.14 13.34 34.73
N ARG A 325 -16.92 14.00 33.59
CA ARG A 325 -17.39 13.57 32.26
C ARG A 325 -16.36 13.89 31.17
N TRP A 326 -16.46 13.16 30.06
CA TRP A 326 -15.70 13.33 28.85
C TRP A 326 -16.40 14.24 27.85
N GLY A 327 -15.61 15.09 27.19
CA GLY A 327 -15.95 15.82 25.98
C GLY A 327 -14.75 15.78 25.01
N TYR A 328 -14.67 16.75 24.11
CA TYR A 328 -13.52 16.86 23.20
C TYR A 328 -13.01 18.30 23.10
N ALA A 329 -11.69 18.45 23.18
CA ALA A 329 -10.98 19.73 23.12
C ALA A 329 -10.25 19.94 21.78
N GLY A 330 -10.21 21.19 21.31
CA GLY A 330 -9.37 21.59 20.18
C GLY A 330 -7.89 21.70 20.57
N ALA A 331 -7.05 22.09 19.61
CA ALA A 331 -5.60 22.24 19.83
C ALA A 331 -5.24 23.25 20.95
N GLU A 332 -6.11 24.22 21.22
CA GLU A 332 -5.96 25.23 22.29
C GLU A 332 -6.39 24.72 23.68
N GLY A 333 -6.85 23.47 23.81
CA GLY A 333 -7.39 22.91 25.06
C GLY A 333 -8.84 23.30 25.38
N THR A 334 -9.42 24.27 24.66
CA THR A 334 -10.84 24.65 24.75
C THR A 334 -11.74 23.51 24.25
N PHE A 335 -12.78 23.17 25.01
CA PHE A 335 -13.80 22.19 24.60
C PHE A 335 -14.55 22.67 23.34
N VAL A 336 -14.45 21.88 22.26
CA VAL A 336 -15.25 22.03 21.02
C VAL A 336 -16.57 21.27 21.17
N VAL A 337 -16.52 20.08 21.78
CA VAL A 337 -17.70 19.29 22.14
C VAL A 337 -17.78 19.25 23.67
N PRO A 338 -18.88 19.73 24.30
CA PRO A 338 -18.99 19.80 25.76
C PRO A 338 -18.81 18.46 26.49
N PRO A 339 -18.31 18.47 27.75
CA PRO A 339 -18.10 17.27 28.54
C PRO A 339 -19.41 16.70 29.13
N ASP A 340 -20.21 16.06 28.29
CA ASP A 340 -21.51 15.46 28.65
C ASP A 340 -21.53 13.92 28.63
N TYR A 341 -20.43 13.27 28.25
CA TYR A 341 -20.36 11.82 28.04
C TYR A 341 -19.72 11.09 29.23
N ALA A 342 -20.17 9.87 29.50
CA ALA A 342 -19.52 8.97 30.45
C ALA A 342 -18.31 8.25 29.83
N ASP A 343 -18.30 8.08 28.51
CA ASP A 343 -17.27 7.36 27.76
C ASP A 343 -17.18 7.87 26.31
N VAL A 344 -15.98 7.82 25.71
CA VAL A 344 -15.68 8.40 24.39
C VAL A 344 -14.54 7.64 23.68
N GLN A 345 -14.65 7.46 22.36
CA GLN A 345 -13.55 7.03 21.50
C GLN A 345 -12.89 8.22 20.79
N PRO A 346 -11.58 8.18 20.45
CA PRO A 346 -10.98 9.19 19.59
C PRO A 346 -11.66 9.28 18.22
N PHE A 347 -11.78 10.49 17.67
CA PHE A 347 -12.30 10.71 16.33
C PHE A 347 -11.51 9.93 15.26
N ARG A 348 -12.22 9.19 14.41
CA ARG A 348 -11.71 8.50 13.22
C ARG A 348 -12.66 8.76 12.06
N ASP A 349 -12.11 8.98 10.86
CA ASP A 349 -12.87 9.40 9.68
C ASP A 349 -13.84 10.58 9.94
N ARG A 350 -13.47 11.51 10.82
CA ARG A 350 -14.27 12.68 11.25
C ARG A 350 -15.56 12.36 12.04
N VAL A 351 -15.65 11.16 12.61
CA VAL A 351 -16.74 10.76 13.52
C VAL A 351 -16.20 10.06 14.78
N ALA A 352 -16.94 10.07 15.88
CA ALA A 352 -16.55 9.43 17.13
C ALA A 352 -17.72 8.76 17.84
N TRP A 353 -17.44 7.59 18.44
CA TRP A 353 -18.39 6.91 19.31
C TRP A 353 -18.35 7.51 20.71
N VAL A 354 -19.51 7.82 21.27
CA VAL A 354 -19.69 8.39 22.61
C VAL A 354 -20.82 7.68 23.36
N ARG A 355 -20.79 7.71 24.69
CA ARG A 355 -21.83 7.09 25.53
C ARG A 355 -22.27 8.06 26.62
N ARG A 356 -23.57 8.32 26.71
CA ARG A 356 -24.15 9.19 27.75
C ARG A 356 -24.27 8.44 29.09
N PRO A 357 -24.21 9.12 30.25
CA PRO A 357 -24.30 8.47 31.57
C PRO A 357 -25.56 7.61 31.78
N GLU A 358 -26.67 7.94 31.13
CA GLU A 358 -27.95 7.21 31.23
C GLU A 358 -28.17 6.19 30.09
N ALA A 359 -27.23 6.07 29.15
CA ALA A 359 -27.30 5.15 28.03
C ALA A 359 -26.27 4.02 28.16
N GLN A 360 -26.70 2.76 28.01
CA GLN A 360 -25.78 1.63 27.93
C GLN A 360 -25.20 1.44 26.52
N THR A 361 -25.87 1.98 25.51
CA THR A 361 -25.49 1.90 24.09
C THR A 361 -24.71 3.14 23.64
N TRP A 362 -23.97 2.98 22.54
CA TRP A 362 -23.16 4.04 21.95
C TRP A 362 -23.95 4.89 20.95
N GLU A 363 -23.62 6.18 20.92
CA GLU A 363 -24.04 7.18 19.93
C GLU A 363 -22.85 7.53 19.02
N LEU A 364 -23.09 7.82 17.75
CA LEU A 364 -22.08 8.37 16.83
C LEU A 364 -22.29 9.87 16.72
N ILE A 365 -21.22 10.66 16.91
CA ILE A 365 -21.21 12.11 16.67
C ILE A 365 -20.20 12.50 15.59
N ASP A 366 -20.40 13.66 14.98
CA ASP A 366 -19.37 14.37 14.20
C ASP A 366 -18.51 15.31 15.08
N GLU A 367 -17.54 15.97 14.46
CA GLU A 367 -16.58 16.87 15.11
C GLU A 367 -17.20 18.16 15.69
N ALA A 368 -18.43 18.52 15.30
CA ALA A 368 -19.21 19.60 15.89
C ALA A 368 -20.08 19.11 17.06
N GLY A 369 -20.08 17.80 17.35
CA GLY A 369 -20.93 17.17 18.36
C GLY A 369 -22.35 16.85 17.87
N GLN A 370 -22.63 16.98 16.57
CA GLN A 370 -23.93 16.61 16.01
C GLN A 370 -24.08 15.09 16.01
N GLN A 371 -25.18 14.58 16.56
CA GLN A 371 -25.51 13.15 16.55
C GLN A 371 -25.84 12.69 15.12
N LEU A 372 -25.12 11.66 14.67
CA LEU A 372 -25.33 10.95 13.41
C LEU A 372 -26.08 9.62 13.63
N ILE A 373 -25.77 8.93 14.73
CA ILE A 373 -26.45 7.69 15.15
C ILE A 373 -26.80 7.82 16.63
N THR A 374 -28.06 7.60 16.98
CA THR A 374 -28.58 7.73 18.34
C THR A 374 -28.59 6.39 19.09
N ALA A 375 -28.63 6.45 20.42
CA ALA A 375 -28.58 5.29 21.31
C ALA A 375 -29.67 4.23 21.04
N SER A 376 -30.80 4.62 20.42
CA SER A 376 -31.87 3.74 19.99
C SER A 376 -31.50 2.79 18.84
N ALA A 377 -30.34 2.95 18.19
CA ALA A 377 -29.81 1.98 17.24
C ALA A 377 -29.43 0.62 17.89
N GLY A 378 -29.22 0.62 19.21
CA GLY A 378 -29.05 -0.59 20.02
C GLY A 378 -27.64 -1.15 20.10
N TYR A 379 -26.60 -0.38 19.75
CA TYR A 379 -25.22 -0.89 19.71
C TYR A 379 -24.52 -0.80 21.08
N PHE A 380 -24.16 -1.95 21.65
CA PHE A 380 -23.42 -2.06 22.91
C PHE A 380 -21.90 -2.19 22.69
N GLY A 381 -21.50 -2.81 21.57
CA GLY A 381 -20.10 -2.91 21.15
C GLY A 381 -19.88 -2.14 19.86
N VAL A 382 -18.84 -1.30 19.80
CA VAL A 382 -18.51 -0.49 18.63
C VAL A 382 -17.00 -0.41 18.41
N GLY A 383 -16.56 -0.72 17.20
CA GLY A 383 -15.22 -0.44 16.71
C GLY A 383 -15.15 0.96 16.11
N SER A 384 -13.99 1.61 16.22
CA SER A 384 -13.76 2.92 15.60
C SER A 384 -13.85 2.83 14.07
N PHE A 385 -14.25 3.92 13.43
CA PHE A 385 -14.33 3.99 11.96
C PHE A 385 -12.95 3.79 11.29
N SER A 386 -12.95 3.08 10.16
CA SER A 386 -11.78 2.92 9.29
C SER A 386 -12.23 2.62 7.86
N ASP A 387 -11.51 3.19 6.88
CA ASP A 387 -11.91 3.25 5.47
C ASP A 387 -13.38 3.73 5.26
N GLY A 388 -13.97 4.49 6.19
CA GLY A 388 -15.36 4.95 6.14
C GLY A 388 -16.42 3.97 6.65
N LEU A 389 -16.03 2.80 7.19
CA LEU A 389 -16.92 1.82 7.82
C LEU A 389 -16.58 1.62 9.31
N ALA A 390 -17.56 1.22 10.11
CA ALA A 390 -17.34 0.77 11.49
C ALA A 390 -18.00 -0.59 11.73
N TRP A 391 -17.34 -1.43 12.54
CA TRP A 391 -17.93 -2.65 13.08
C TRP A 391 -18.78 -2.32 14.31
N VAL A 392 -20.00 -2.84 14.38
CA VAL A 392 -20.92 -2.65 15.51
C VAL A 392 -21.59 -3.96 15.90
N SER A 393 -21.95 -4.07 17.18
CA SER A 393 -22.61 -5.23 17.77
C SER A 393 -23.74 -4.80 18.71
N ARG A 394 -24.89 -5.45 18.58
CA ARG A 394 -26.02 -5.32 19.52
C ARG A 394 -25.89 -6.21 20.77
N ASP A 395 -24.99 -7.19 20.73
CA ASP A 395 -24.74 -8.12 21.82
C ASP A 395 -23.47 -7.75 22.62
N GLY A 396 -22.74 -6.71 22.17
CA GLY A 396 -21.51 -6.20 22.76
C GLY A 396 -20.26 -7.06 22.51
N THR A 397 -20.42 -8.38 22.36
CA THR A 397 -19.33 -9.36 22.39
C THR A 397 -19.19 -10.23 21.15
N GLY A 398 -20.18 -10.21 20.24
CA GLY A 398 -20.21 -11.01 19.01
C GLY A 398 -21.25 -10.48 18.01
N ASN A 399 -21.58 -11.25 16.98
CA ASN A 399 -22.51 -10.86 15.90
C ASN A 399 -22.18 -9.48 15.27
N TRP A 400 -20.89 -9.22 15.07
CA TRP A 400 -20.39 -7.97 14.50
C TRP A 400 -20.83 -7.79 13.04
N ILE A 401 -21.44 -6.64 12.75
CA ILE A 401 -21.86 -6.19 11.41
C ILE A 401 -21.16 -4.88 11.06
N ALA A 402 -21.00 -4.55 9.77
CA ALA A 402 -20.39 -3.27 9.37
C ALA A 402 -21.45 -2.26 8.91
N ILE A 403 -21.31 -1.02 9.38
CA ILE A 403 -22.14 0.12 9.00
C ILE A 403 -21.30 1.25 8.37
N ASP A 404 -21.94 2.13 7.59
CA ASP A 404 -21.38 3.43 7.22
C ASP A 404 -21.77 4.54 8.22
N LYS A 405 -21.29 5.77 7.99
CA LYS A 405 -21.51 6.93 8.86
C LYS A 405 -22.97 7.40 8.96
N SER A 406 -23.84 6.96 8.05
CA SER A 406 -25.30 7.21 8.11
C SER A 406 -26.05 6.16 8.95
N GLY A 407 -25.34 5.17 9.51
CA GLY A 407 -25.94 4.05 10.22
C GLY A 407 -26.50 2.95 9.31
N ARG A 408 -26.35 3.09 7.97
CA ARG A 408 -26.74 2.06 7.01
C ARG A 408 -25.83 0.84 7.16
N ILE A 409 -26.45 -0.33 7.30
CA ILE A 409 -25.74 -1.62 7.29
C ILE A 409 -25.21 -1.88 5.88
N VAL A 410 -23.89 -2.08 5.79
CA VAL A 410 -23.16 -2.41 4.55
C VAL A 410 -22.81 -3.90 4.53
N ILE A 411 -22.43 -4.47 5.66
CA ILE A 411 -22.14 -5.91 5.80
C ILE A 411 -23.08 -6.48 6.88
N PRO A 412 -24.19 -7.13 6.51
CA PRO A 412 -25.19 -7.65 7.45
C PRO A 412 -24.79 -9.00 8.08
N ASN A 413 -23.74 -9.64 7.59
CA ASN A 413 -23.28 -10.94 8.09
C ASN A 413 -22.63 -10.76 9.47
N GLY A 414 -23.27 -11.27 10.53
CA GLY A 414 -22.68 -11.28 11.88
C GLY A 414 -21.44 -12.16 11.96
N PHE A 415 -20.34 -11.61 12.46
CA PHE A 415 -19.07 -12.31 12.76
C PHE A 415 -18.84 -12.43 14.27
N ASP A 416 -18.03 -13.41 14.67
CA ASP A 416 -17.71 -13.69 16.08
C ASP A 416 -16.74 -12.64 16.65
N ASP A 417 -15.80 -12.19 15.82
CA ASP A 417 -14.73 -11.23 16.13
C ASP A 417 -14.22 -10.61 14.81
N VAL A 418 -13.67 -9.41 14.87
CA VAL A 418 -13.39 -8.55 13.71
C VAL A 418 -12.17 -7.67 13.94
N ARG A 419 -11.54 -7.20 12.85
CA ARG A 419 -10.47 -6.20 12.87
C ARG A 419 -10.84 -4.98 12.03
N PRO A 420 -10.30 -3.78 12.31
CA PRO A 420 -10.55 -2.60 11.50
C PRO A 420 -10.22 -2.84 10.02
N PHE A 421 -10.95 -2.17 9.14
CA PHE A 421 -10.59 -2.13 7.72
C PHE A 421 -9.25 -1.42 7.54
N ARG A 422 -8.43 -1.93 6.61
CA ARG A 422 -7.18 -1.30 6.16
C ARG A 422 -7.09 -1.42 4.66
N ARG A 423 -7.08 -0.28 3.95
CA ARG A 423 -6.99 -0.19 2.48
C ARG A 423 -7.98 -1.10 1.74
N GLY A 424 -9.19 -1.23 2.28
CA GLY A 424 -10.32 -1.93 1.67
C GLY A 424 -10.62 -3.35 2.16
N ILE A 425 -9.82 -3.90 3.08
CA ILE A 425 -9.97 -5.27 3.60
C ILE A 425 -9.96 -5.31 5.14
N ALA A 426 -10.75 -6.20 5.73
CA ALA A 426 -10.78 -6.49 7.17
C ALA A 426 -10.61 -8.00 7.44
N ALA A 427 -9.89 -8.33 8.51
CA ALA A 427 -9.86 -9.69 9.05
C ALA A 427 -11.09 -9.95 9.94
N VAL A 428 -11.68 -11.13 9.82
CA VAL A 428 -12.93 -11.51 10.52
C VAL A 428 -12.89 -12.96 10.97
N ARG A 429 -13.58 -13.30 12.07
CA ARG A 429 -13.72 -14.67 12.58
C ARG A 429 -15.16 -15.14 12.46
N LYS A 430 -15.35 -16.35 11.93
CA LYS A 430 -16.59 -17.13 12.05
C LYS A 430 -16.25 -18.61 12.17
N GLY A 431 -16.15 -19.10 13.40
CA GLY A 431 -15.48 -20.36 13.73
C GLY A 431 -13.95 -20.25 13.58
N GLY A 432 -13.46 -20.02 12.36
CA GLY A 432 -12.05 -19.71 12.06
C GLY A 432 -11.86 -18.29 11.53
N TRP A 433 -10.60 -17.83 11.48
CA TRP A 433 -10.22 -16.55 10.88
C TRP A 433 -10.25 -16.59 9.35
N GLY A 434 -10.64 -15.47 8.74
CA GLY A 434 -10.70 -15.19 7.31
C GLY A 434 -10.70 -13.68 7.06
N ALA A 435 -11.11 -13.24 5.87
CA ALA A 435 -11.14 -11.83 5.52
C ALA A 435 -12.26 -11.46 4.53
N VAL A 436 -12.75 -10.22 4.63
CA VAL A 436 -13.77 -9.62 3.77
C VAL A 436 -13.33 -8.28 3.20
N ASP A 437 -13.80 -7.93 2.00
CA ASP A 437 -13.71 -6.57 1.49
C ASP A 437 -14.81 -5.65 2.06
N LYS A 438 -14.76 -4.35 1.74
CA LYS A 438 -15.75 -3.34 2.14
C LYS A 438 -17.20 -3.60 1.68
N THR A 439 -17.44 -4.55 0.79
CA THR A 439 -18.80 -4.97 0.36
C THR A 439 -19.32 -6.17 1.15
N GLY A 440 -18.49 -6.75 2.02
CA GLY A 440 -18.82 -7.99 2.74
C GLY A 440 -18.55 -9.26 1.95
N ARG A 441 -17.98 -9.16 0.75
CA ARG A 441 -17.52 -10.33 0.00
C ARG A 441 -16.34 -10.96 0.73
N VAL A 442 -16.49 -12.25 1.05
CA VAL A 442 -15.39 -13.06 1.60
C VAL A 442 -14.32 -13.20 0.52
N VAL A 443 -13.16 -12.59 0.77
CA VAL A 443 -11.95 -12.73 -0.06
C VAL A 443 -11.09 -13.89 0.44
N LEU A 444 -11.11 -14.18 1.74
CA LEU A 444 -10.44 -15.34 2.33
C LEU A 444 -11.39 -16.11 3.27
N PRO A 445 -11.65 -17.42 3.03
CA PRO A 445 -12.54 -18.21 3.88
C PRO A 445 -12.14 -18.25 5.37
N THR A 446 -13.15 -18.25 6.25
CA THR A 446 -13.04 -18.29 7.70
C THR A 446 -12.64 -19.69 8.20
N ARG A 447 -11.34 -20.02 8.14
CA ARG A 447 -10.79 -21.36 8.45
C ARG A 447 -9.43 -21.39 9.15
N PHE A 448 -8.81 -20.24 9.41
CA PHE A 448 -7.46 -20.17 9.97
C PHE A 448 -7.49 -20.06 11.50
N SER A 449 -6.49 -20.64 12.18
CA SER A 449 -6.36 -20.60 13.66
C SER A 449 -5.89 -19.25 14.18
N GLY A 450 -5.23 -18.43 13.36
CA GLY A 450 -4.72 -17.11 13.74
C GLY A 450 -4.46 -16.19 12.56
N PHE A 451 -4.38 -14.88 12.84
CA PHE A 451 -4.30 -13.80 11.86
C PHE A 451 -3.38 -12.65 12.32
N ALA A 452 -2.28 -12.99 13.00
CA ALA A 452 -1.37 -12.03 13.61
C ALA A 452 -0.08 -11.88 12.77
N THR A 453 0.17 -10.67 12.27
CA THR A 453 1.23 -10.39 11.31
C THR A 453 2.45 -9.76 11.98
N ALA A 454 3.58 -10.49 11.97
CA ALA A 454 4.87 -10.02 12.47
C ALA A 454 5.68 -9.31 11.37
N LEU A 455 6.24 -8.15 11.69
CA LEU A 455 7.19 -7.39 10.86
C LEU A 455 8.64 -7.60 11.33
N THR A 456 9.60 -7.41 10.44
CA THR A 456 11.04 -7.58 10.73
C THR A 456 11.60 -6.59 11.73
N ASP A 457 11.00 -5.40 11.85
CA ASP A 457 11.36 -4.38 12.85
C ASP A 457 10.82 -4.67 14.26
N GLY A 458 10.17 -5.83 14.46
CA GLY A 458 9.60 -6.26 15.73
C GLY A 458 8.19 -5.75 16.01
N ARG A 459 7.59 -4.94 15.11
CA ARG A 459 6.16 -4.62 15.21
C ARG A 459 5.27 -5.82 14.91
N TYR A 460 4.08 -5.79 15.51
CA TYR A 460 3.00 -6.74 15.27
C TYR A 460 1.75 -5.99 14.81
N VAL A 461 1.10 -6.50 13.78
CA VAL A 461 -0.17 -5.98 13.25
C VAL A 461 -1.22 -7.08 13.38
N ASP A 462 -2.27 -6.82 14.16
CA ASP A 462 -3.42 -7.72 14.30
C ASP A 462 -4.38 -7.45 13.13
N GLY A 463 -4.30 -8.28 12.08
CA GLY A 463 -4.87 -8.02 10.77
C GLY A 463 -3.83 -7.89 9.65
N PHE A 464 -4.21 -7.17 8.59
CA PHE A 464 -3.34 -6.85 7.45
C PHE A 464 -2.41 -5.68 7.75
N THR A 465 -1.20 -5.71 7.19
CA THR A 465 -0.29 -4.56 7.09
C THR A 465 -0.84 -3.49 6.14
N ASP A 466 -0.21 -2.33 6.11
CA ASP A 466 -0.56 -1.29 5.14
C ASP A 466 -0.15 -1.68 3.70
N GLU A 467 0.66 -2.71 3.48
CA GLU A 467 0.83 -3.34 2.15
C GLU A 467 -0.41 -4.15 1.72
N GLY A 468 -1.36 -4.40 2.63
CA GLY A 468 -2.44 -5.34 2.40
C GLY A 468 -1.96 -6.80 2.43
N LEU A 469 -0.98 -7.13 3.28
CA LEU A 469 -0.49 -8.49 3.51
C LEU A 469 -0.79 -8.94 4.93
N ALA A 470 -1.11 -10.21 5.13
CA ALA A 470 -1.29 -10.79 6.46
C ALA A 470 -0.61 -12.15 6.60
N ILE A 471 -0.15 -12.48 7.81
CA ILE A 471 0.27 -13.83 8.17
C ILE A 471 -0.94 -14.60 8.71
N VAL A 472 -1.20 -15.75 8.10
CA VAL A 472 -2.26 -16.68 8.52
C VAL A 472 -1.67 -17.93 9.13
N ASP A 473 -2.26 -18.39 10.22
CA ASP A 473 -1.90 -19.66 10.87
C ASP A 473 -2.91 -20.75 10.50
N GLY A 474 -2.43 -21.85 9.93
CA GLY A 474 -3.22 -23.04 9.62
C GLY A 474 -2.69 -24.24 10.42
N GLY A 475 -3.12 -24.36 11.68
CA GLY A 475 -2.72 -25.46 12.56
C GLY A 475 -1.25 -25.40 13.02
N GLY A 476 -0.76 -24.20 13.39
CA GLY A 476 0.62 -23.99 13.84
C GLY A 476 1.65 -23.92 12.70
N ARG A 477 1.21 -23.91 11.44
CA ARG A 477 2.04 -23.60 10.26
C ARG A 477 1.54 -22.29 9.65
N LYS A 478 2.48 -21.38 9.40
CA LYS A 478 2.23 -20.00 8.97
C LYS A 478 2.48 -19.84 7.48
N GLY A 479 1.66 -18.98 6.87
CA GLY A 479 1.74 -18.57 5.47
C GLY A 479 1.39 -17.09 5.32
N VAL A 480 1.44 -16.56 4.10
CA VAL A 480 1.18 -15.14 3.79
C VAL A 480 0.10 -15.04 2.73
N VAL A 481 -0.88 -14.18 2.98
CA VAL A 481 -2.01 -13.88 2.09
C VAL A 481 -2.04 -12.38 1.75
N ASP A 482 -2.52 -12.02 0.56
CA ASP A 482 -2.71 -10.63 0.14
C ASP A 482 -4.17 -10.12 0.27
N ARG A 483 -4.35 -8.83 -0.01
CA ARG A 483 -5.65 -8.12 -0.02
C ARG A 483 -6.70 -8.66 -1.00
N THR A 484 -6.33 -9.59 -1.90
CA THR A 484 -7.26 -10.28 -2.80
C THR A 484 -7.69 -11.64 -2.27
N GLY A 485 -7.10 -12.09 -1.15
CA GLY A 485 -7.26 -13.44 -0.62
C GLY A 485 -6.32 -14.46 -1.27
N ARG A 486 -5.43 -14.05 -2.17
CA ARG A 486 -4.43 -14.93 -2.78
C ARG A 486 -3.38 -15.30 -1.75
N MET A 487 -3.17 -16.61 -1.59
CA MET A 487 -2.03 -17.14 -0.86
C MET A 487 -0.74 -16.88 -1.68
N ILE A 488 0.21 -16.16 -1.10
CA ILE A 488 1.55 -15.95 -1.67
C ILE A 488 2.49 -17.04 -1.13
N VAL A 489 2.54 -17.19 0.20
CA VAL A 489 3.31 -18.23 0.87
C VAL A 489 2.32 -19.22 1.51
N PRO A 490 2.30 -20.50 1.13
CA PRO A 490 1.36 -21.46 1.71
C PRO A 490 1.61 -21.65 3.23
N PRO A 491 0.60 -22.05 4.01
CA PRO A 491 0.73 -22.25 5.46
C PRO A 491 1.53 -23.52 5.79
N VAL A 492 2.85 -23.47 5.56
CA VAL A 492 3.77 -24.60 5.69
C VAL A 492 5.02 -24.29 6.51
N HIS A 493 5.24 -23.05 6.96
CA HIS A 493 6.44 -22.66 7.71
C HIS A 493 6.14 -22.51 9.21
N PRO A 494 6.93 -23.10 10.14
CA PRO A 494 6.74 -22.88 11.58
C PRO A 494 6.79 -21.40 12.01
N ALA A 495 7.60 -20.59 11.33
CA ALA A 495 7.64 -19.15 11.51
C ALA A 495 7.72 -18.41 10.18
N VAL A 496 7.02 -17.27 10.10
CA VAL A 496 7.11 -16.31 8.99
C VAL A 496 7.16 -14.90 9.59
N VAL A 497 7.92 -14.00 8.96
CA VAL A 497 7.97 -12.57 9.25
C VAL A 497 8.00 -11.80 7.93
N ILE A 498 7.25 -10.71 7.79
CA ILE A 498 7.22 -9.89 6.58
C ILE A 498 8.38 -8.87 6.61
N HIS A 499 9.15 -8.83 5.51
CA HIS A 499 10.22 -7.86 5.25
C HIS A 499 9.87 -7.02 4.01
N PRO A 500 10.33 -5.76 3.86
CA PRO A 500 9.90 -4.88 2.76
C PRO A 500 10.27 -5.36 1.35
N VAL A 501 11.08 -6.42 1.21
CA VAL A 501 11.44 -7.05 -0.08
C VAL A 501 11.33 -8.58 -0.09
N ALA A 502 10.93 -9.22 1.02
CA ALA A 502 10.99 -10.69 1.17
C ALA A 502 10.04 -11.19 2.26
N PHE A 503 9.88 -12.51 2.38
CA PHE A 503 9.28 -13.16 3.54
C PHE A 503 10.34 -14.00 4.25
N LEU A 504 10.72 -13.63 5.47
CA LEU A 504 11.67 -14.40 6.26
C LEU A 504 10.96 -15.62 6.85
N VAL A 505 11.47 -16.80 6.54
CA VAL A 505 10.88 -18.08 6.91
C VAL A 505 11.81 -18.86 7.84
N GLY A 506 11.27 -19.34 8.96
CA GLY A 506 11.99 -20.17 9.93
C GLY A 506 11.62 -21.64 9.75
N ASN A 507 12.62 -22.53 9.71
CA ASN A 507 12.40 -23.96 9.46
C ASN A 507 11.92 -24.77 10.68
N GLY A 508 12.01 -24.20 11.88
CA GLY A 508 11.64 -24.82 13.15
C GLY A 508 12.81 -25.37 13.99
N THR A 509 14.02 -25.54 13.41
CA THR A 509 15.25 -25.87 14.17
C THR A 509 15.94 -24.62 14.75
N GLY A 510 15.37 -23.44 14.52
CA GLY A 510 15.92 -22.14 14.87
C GLY A 510 16.52 -21.40 13.67
N GLN A 511 16.74 -22.08 12.53
CA GLN A 511 17.36 -21.48 11.36
C GLN A 511 16.34 -20.71 10.48
N TRP A 512 16.84 -19.70 9.79
CA TRP A 512 16.10 -18.76 8.96
C TRP A 512 16.63 -18.70 7.53
N GLY A 513 15.72 -18.42 6.61
CA GLY A 513 15.99 -18.10 5.19
C GLY A 513 14.94 -17.12 4.68
N ALA A 514 14.87 -16.93 3.37
CA ALA A 514 13.95 -15.98 2.74
C ALA A 514 13.26 -16.56 1.51
N LEU A 515 11.99 -16.19 1.35
CA LEU A 515 11.26 -16.26 0.08
C LEU A 515 11.17 -14.85 -0.52
N ASP A 516 11.10 -14.76 -1.85
CA ASP A 516 10.86 -13.50 -2.54
C ASP A 516 9.40 -13.00 -2.34
N ARG A 517 9.06 -11.82 -2.89
CA ARG A 517 7.68 -11.28 -2.81
C ARG A 517 6.63 -12.10 -3.58
N ARG A 518 6.99 -13.12 -4.35
CA ARG A 518 6.09 -14.05 -5.04
C ARG A 518 5.87 -15.36 -4.26
N GLY A 519 6.72 -15.63 -3.26
CA GLY A 519 6.73 -16.86 -2.48
C GLY A 519 7.76 -17.90 -2.95
N GLU A 520 8.61 -17.56 -3.92
CA GLU A 520 9.66 -18.44 -4.44
C GLU A 520 10.90 -18.40 -3.53
N PRO A 521 11.72 -19.48 -3.46
CA PRO A 521 12.96 -19.47 -2.69
C PRO A 521 13.93 -18.37 -3.12
N LEU A 522 14.48 -17.63 -2.14
CA LEU A 522 15.47 -16.57 -2.34
C LEU A 522 16.77 -16.84 -1.57
N ILE A 523 16.67 -17.27 -0.31
CA ILE A 523 17.78 -17.66 0.56
C ILE A 523 17.38 -18.93 1.31
N ASP A 524 18.21 -19.97 1.27
CA ASP A 524 17.96 -21.24 1.97
C ASP A 524 17.91 -21.06 3.50
N PRO A 525 17.13 -21.87 4.23
CA PRO A 525 16.93 -21.71 5.67
C PRO A 525 18.11 -22.26 6.49
N VAL A 526 19.29 -21.68 6.31
CA VAL A 526 20.56 -22.09 6.93
C VAL A 526 21.03 -21.15 8.05
N HIS A 527 20.62 -19.88 8.03
CA HIS A 527 21.17 -18.83 8.89
C HIS A 527 20.70 -18.96 10.35
N PRO A 528 21.54 -18.65 11.35
CA PRO A 528 21.18 -18.82 12.77
C PRO A 528 20.21 -17.74 13.29
N SER A 529 20.12 -16.57 12.64
CA SER A 529 19.21 -15.50 13.03
C SER A 529 18.51 -14.84 11.84
N ARG A 530 17.55 -13.96 12.14
CA ARG A 530 16.93 -13.07 11.14
C ARG A 530 17.87 -11.97 10.65
N GLY A 531 18.85 -11.59 11.46
CA GLY A 531 19.83 -10.54 11.12
C GLY A 531 20.67 -10.96 9.92
N ASP A 532 21.29 -12.14 9.99
CA ASP A 532 22.15 -12.66 8.93
C ASP A 532 21.43 -12.80 7.58
N VAL A 533 20.10 -13.06 7.60
CA VAL A 533 19.25 -13.12 6.40
C VAL A 533 18.96 -11.72 5.85
N MET A 534 18.76 -10.71 6.70
CA MET A 534 18.62 -9.32 6.25
C MET A 534 19.94 -8.79 5.69
N ASP A 535 21.07 -9.10 6.34
CA ASP A 535 22.42 -8.77 5.85
C ASP A 535 22.74 -9.46 4.51
N GLU A 536 22.12 -10.61 4.22
CA GLU A 536 22.21 -11.28 2.91
C GLU A 536 21.27 -10.64 1.86
N ILE A 537 20.04 -10.32 2.24
CA ILE A 537 19.09 -9.59 1.38
C ILE A 537 19.68 -8.24 0.94
N ASP A 538 20.29 -7.50 1.86
CA ASP A 538 20.86 -6.19 1.54
C ASP A 538 22.14 -6.29 0.69
N ARG A 539 22.94 -7.36 0.85
CA ARG A 539 24.00 -7.72 -0.11
C ARG A 539 23.44 -8.03 -1.50
N LEU A 540 22.39 -8.83 -1.61
CA LEU A 540 21.70 -9.14 -2.88
C LEU A 540 21.02 -7.91 -3.51
N LEU A 541 20.72 -6.87 -2.73
CA LEU A 541 20.20 -5.59 -3.22
C LEU A 541 21.28 -4.56 -3.55
N ALA A 542 22.50 -4.69 -3.00
CA ALA A 542 23.55 -3.68 -3.12
C ALA A 542 23.95 -3.39 -4.57
N ASP A 543 23.97 -4.42 -5.42
CA ASP A 543 24.24 -4.31 -6.86
C ASP A 543 23.17 -3.50 -7.62
N THR A 544 21.96 -3.34 -7.05
CA THR A 544 20.88 -2.54 -7.65
C THR A 544 20.94 -1.07 -7.19
N LYS A 545 21.98 -0.33 -7.60
CA LYS A 545 22.08 1.13 -7.37
C LYS A 545 20.77 1.82 -7.80
N PRO A 546 19.98 2.41 -6.87
CA PRO A 546 18.68 2.99 -7.21
C PRO A 546 18.84 4.33 -7.94
N VAL A 547 18.40 4.39 -9.19
CA VAL A 547 18.39 5.62 -10.01
C VAL A 547 17.21 6.51 -9.60
N LEU A 548 17.30 7.17 -8.45
CA LEU A 548 16.20 7.98 -7.86
C LEU A 548 16.34 9.48 -8.19
#